data_AF-A0ABD0WG42-F1
#
_entry.id   AF-A0ABD0WG42-F1
#
_cell.length_a   1.000
_cell.length_b   1.000
_cell.length_c   1.000
_cell.angle_alpha   90.00
_cell.angle_beta   90.00
_cell.angle_gamma   90.00
#
_symmetry.space_group_name_H-M   'P 1'
#
loop_
_entity.id
_entity.type
_entity.pdbx_description
1 polymer ?
#
loop_
_entity_poly.entity_id
_entity_poly.type
_entity_poly.pdbx_seq_one_letter_code
_entity_poly.pdbx_strand_id
1 'polypeptide(L)'
;MREAVQRVQPNLSRFSVVSIVWTFRQENRTARQPAVGGRQRVFSHAQELAVVDLVVANNTIPLRQLRECILADHAIFHDVHSVSTTTLGRVLWEHHVSMKQLYRVSFERNSVGLKHLRYKLSWVSMQQRSRMNIFTSTKLGSI
;
A
#
# COMPACT_ATOMS: atom_id res chain seq x y z
N MET A 1 -43.46 -15.46 50.34
CA MET A 1 -42.21 -14.89 49.77
C MET A 1 -42.52 -13.55 49.11
N ARG A 2 -42.58 -12.45 49.88
CA ARG A 2 -42.77 -11.09 49.34
C ARG A 2 -41.80 -10.14 50.04
N GLU A 3 -40.53 -10.28 49.69
CA GLU A 3 -39.52 -9.30 50.02
C GLU A 3 -38.83 -8.89 48.71
N ALA A 4 -38.34 -7.65 48.69
CA ALA A 4 -37.62 -6.98 47.61
C ALA A 4 -38.44 -6.46 46.43
N VAL A 5 -39.03 -5.27 46.59
CA VAL A 5 -38.82 -4.20 45.58
C VAL A 5 -38.70 -2.87 46.33
N GLN A 6 -37.58 -2.70 47.03
CA GLN A 6 -37.18 -1.35 47.41
C GLN A 6 -36.92 -0.59 46.10
N ARG A 7 -37.69 0.48 45.87
CA ARG A 7 -37.58 1.29 44.63
C ARG A 7 -36.23 2.01 44.65
N VAL A 8 -35.20 1.34 44.15
CA VAL A 8 -33.92 1.99 43.86
C VAL A 8 -34.21 3.06 42.81
N GLN A 9 -34.11 4.32 43.21
CA GLN A 9 -34.15 5.42 42.25
C GLN A 9 -32.80 5.41 41.53
N PRO A 10 -32.76 5.09 40.23
CA PRO A 10 -31.50 5.12 39.51
C PRO A 10 -31.04 6.57 39.42
N ASN A 11 -29.75 6.83 39.64
CA ASN A 11 -29.12 8.11 39.35
C ASN A 11 -28.97 8.27 37.83
N LEU A 12 -30.10 8.44 37.15
CA LEU A 12 -30.22 8.58 35.71
C LEU A 12 -31.15 9.74 35.40
N SER A 13 -30.80 10.50 34.36
CA SER A 13 -31.67 11.57 33.87
C SER A 13 -33.02 11.02 33.42
N ARG A 14 -34.09 11.78 33.67
CA ARG A 14 -35.44 11.47 33.19
C ARG A 14 -35.46 11.15 31.68
N PHE A 15 -34.62 11.83 30.89
CA PHE A 15 -34.55 11.62 29.44
C PHE A 15 -33.96 10.25 29.09
N SER A 16 -32.93 9.81 29.82
CA SER A 16 -32.34 8.49 29.66
C SER A 16 -33.33 7.39 30.04
N VAL A 17 -34.07 7.57 31.14
CA VAL A 17 -35.10 6.62 31.58
C VAL A 17 -36.20 6.49 30.52
N VAL A 18 -36.71 7.61 29.99
CA VAL A 18 -37.74 7.60 28.93
C VAL A 18 -37.23 6.90 27.68
N SER A 19 -36.00 7.19 27.23
CA SER A 19 -35.41 6.55 26.07
C SER A 19 -35.27 5.03 26.25
N ILE A 20 -34.78 4.58 27.40
CA ILE A 20 -34.64 3.14 27.72
C ILE A 20 -36.01 2.45 27.74
N VAL A 21 -37.00 3.04 28.41
CA VAL A 21 -38.36 2.46 28.48
C VAL A 21 -39.00 2.42 27.10
N TRP A 22 -38.78 3.44 26.28
CA TRP A 22 -39.29 3.48 24.92
C TRP A 22 -38.65 2.39 24.05
N THR A 23 -37.32 2.27 24.04
CA THR A 23 -36.62 1.21 23.30
C THR A 23 -37.04 -0.19 23.78
N PHE A 24 -37.22 -0.38 25.09
CA PHE A 24 -37.71 -1.65 25.63
C PHE A 24 -39.14 -1.96 25.16
N ARG A 25 -40.05 -0.99 25.15
CA ARG A 25 -41.43 -1.22 24.69
C ARG A 25 -41.53 -1.51 23.19
N GLN A 26 -40.68 -0.88 22.38
CA GLN A 26 -40.71 -1.04 20.93
C GLN A 26 -39.96 -2.28 20.45
N GLU A 27 -38.79 -2.57 21.01
CA GLU A 27 -37.88 -3.62 20.54
C GLU A 27 -37.80 -4.84 21.48
N ASN A 28 -38.46 -4.79 22.65
CA ASN A 28 -38.32 -5.76 23.75
C ASN A 28 -36.85 -6.02 24.13
N ARG A 29 -36.03 -4.97 24.07
CA ARG A 29 -34.57 -5.06 24.17
C ARG A 29 -34.05 -4.19 25.31
N THR A 30 -33.17 -4.75 26.13
CA THR A 30 -32.50 -4.06 27.26
C THR A 30 -31.04 -3.74 27.00
N ALA A 31 -30.43 -4.38 26.00
CA ALA A 31 -29.07 -4.09 25.57
C ALA A 31 -29.00 -2.74 24.84
N ARG A 32 -27.84 -2.05 24.91
CA ARG A 32 -27.58 -0.89 24.06
C ARG A 32 -27.53 -1.29 22.59
N GLN A 33 -27.94 -0.41 21.68
CA GLN A 33 -27.66 -0.67 20.26
C GLN A 33 -26.15 -0.83 20.10
N PRO A 34 -25.69 -1.76 19.23
CA PRO A 34 -24.28 -1.78 18.85
C PRO A 34 -23.92 -0.37 18.37
N ALA A 35 -22.72 0.09 18.66
CA ALA A 35 -22.26 1.38 18.16
C ALA A 35 -22.18 1.29 16.63
N VAL A 36 -23.24 1.70 15.94
CA VAL A 36 -23.27 1.81 14.47
C VAL A 36 -22.60 3.14 14.13
N GLY A 37 -21.29 3.20 14.36
CA GLY A 37 -20.45 4.35 14.07
C GLY A 37 -19.37 3.97 13.07
N GLY A 38 -19.25 4.74 11.99
CA GLY A 38 -18.20 4.56 11.01
C GLY A 38 -18.51 5.24 9.68
N ARG A 39 -17.48 5.75 9.01
CA ARG A 39 -17.58 6.21 7.63
C ARG A 39 -17.77 4.97 6.75
N GLN A 40 -18.79 4.98 5.89
CA GLN A 40 -19.08 3.90 4.95
C GLN A 40 -17.86 3.58 4.06
N ARG A 41 -17.72 2.31 3.66
CA ARG A 41 -16.67 1.90 2.72
C ARG A 41 -16.88 2.61 1.38
N VAL A 42 -15.80 3.07 0.77
CA VAL A 42 -15.83 3.72 -0.55
C VAL A 42 -16.06 2.69 -1.66
N PHE A 43 -15.62 1.45 -1.43
CA PHE A 43 -15.78 0.34 -2.35
C PHE A 43 -16.73 -0.70 -1.80
N SER A 44 -17.54 -1.26 -2.69
CA SER A 44 -18.22 -2.54 -2.47
C SER A 44 -17.19 -3.69 -2.48
N HIS A 45 -17.51 -4.80 -1.83
CA HIS A 45 -16.62 -5.98 -1.80
C HIS A 45 -16.26 -6.47 -3.21
N ALA A 46 -17.22 -6.48 -4.14
CA ALA A 46 -16.97 -6.85 -5.54
C ALA A 46 -15.99 -5.89 -6.24
N GLN A 47 -16.07 -4.60 -5.92
CA GLN A 47 -15.15 -3.59 -6.46
C GLN A 47 -13.75 -3.75 -5.87
N GLU A 48 -13.64 -4.08 -4.58
CA GLU A 48 -12.34 -4.37 -3.95
C GLU A 48 -11.64 -5.56 -4.61
N LEU A 49 -12.38 -6.62 -4.92
CA LEU A 49 -11.85 -7.79 -5.65
C LEU A 49 -11.39 -7.42 -7.06
N ALA A 50 -12.15 -6.59 -7.79
CA ALA A 50 -11.72 -6.11 -9.10
C ALA A 50 -10.43 -5.28 -9.04
N VAL A 51 -10.24 -4.47 -7.99
CA VAL A 51 -8.98 -3.76 -7.75
C VAL A 51 -7.82 -4.74 -7.51
N VAL A 52 -8.07 -5.79 -6.74
CA VAL A 52 -7.08 -6.86 -6.50
C VAL A 52 -6.71 -7.56 -7.80
N ASP A 53 -7.70 -7.95 -8.61
CA ASP A 53 -7.48 -8.62 -9.89
C ASP A 53 -6.63 -7.77 -10.85
N LEU A 54 -6.86 -6.46 -10.90
CA LEU A 54 -6.04 -5.53 -11.67
C LEU A 54 -4.58 -5.52 -11.21
N VAL A 55 -4.33 -5.54 -9.90
CA VAL A 55 -2.97 -5.57 -9.34
C VAL A 55 -2.32 -6.94 -9.51
N VAL A 56 -3.07 -8.03 -9.41
CA VAL A 56 -2.56 -9.38 -9.67
C VAL A 56 -2.18 -9.54 -11.14
N ALA A 57 -3.00 -9.03 -12.07
CA ALA A 57 -2.74 -9.05 -13.50
C ALA A 57 -1.52 -8.21 -13.89
N ASN A 58 -1.30 -7.06 -13.24
CA ASN A 58 -0.13 -6.22 -13.49
C ASN A 58 0.39 -5.57 -12.20
N ASN A 59 1.18 -6.35 -11.46
CA ASN A 59 1.72 -5.99 -10.14
C ASN A 59 2.76 -4.85 -10.17
N THR A 60 3.17 -4.42 -11.37
CA THR A 60 4.10 -3.31 -11.59
C THR A 60 3.42 -1.96 -11.77
N ILE A 61 2.09 -1.92 -11.81
CA ILE A 61 1.33 -0.66 -11.96
C ILE A 61 1.50 0.21 -10.69
N PRO A 62 1.88 1.50 -10.83
CA PRO A 62 1.90 2.43 -9.71
C PRO A 62 0.48 2.81 -9.30
N LEU A 63 0.26 3.09 -8.00
CA LEU A 63 -1.05 3.48 -7.44
C LEU A 63 -1.76 4.62 -8.17
N ARG A 64 -1.00 5.55 -8.77
CA ARG A 64 -1.58 6.66 -9.55
C ARG A 64 -2.25 6.16 -10.83
N GLN A 65 -1.58 5.27 -11.56
CA GLN A 65 -2.14 4.67 -12.78
C GLN A 65 -3.27 3.71 -12.44
N LEU A 66 -3.15 2.94 -11.35
CA LEU A 66 -4.26 2.10 -10.88
C LEU A 66 -5.51 2.94 -10.58
N ARG A 67 -5.34 4.10 -9.93
CA ARG A 67 -6.43 5.05 -9.71
C ARG A 67 -7.03 5.55 -11.03
N GLU A 68 -6.22 5.90 -12.01
CA GLU A 68 -6.69 6.34 -13.32
C GLU A 68 -7.48 5.24 -14.04
N CYS A 69 -7.00 3.99 -14.01
CA CYS A 69 -7.71 2.84 -14.55
C CYS A 69 -9.08 2.64 -13.88
N ILE A 70 -9.13 2.75 -12.55
CA ILE A 70 -10.38 2.62 -11.78
C ILE A 70 -11.37 3.73 -12.13
N LEU A 71 -10.89 4.97 -12.30
CA LEU A 71 -11.76 6.10 -12.65
C LEU A 71 -12.22 6.07 -14.11
N ALA A 72 -11.47 5.43 -15.00
CA ALA A 72 -11.83 5.26 -16.40
C ALA A 72 -12.81 4.09 -16.62
N ASP A 73 -12.78 3.07 -15.76
CA ASP A 73 -13.66 1.90 -15.85
C ASP A 73 -15.01 2.14 -15.14
N HIS A 74 -15.94 2.71 -15.90
CA HIS A 74 -17.30 2.98 -15.43
C HIS A 74 -18.20 1.73 -15.37
N ALA A 75 -17.78 0.57 -15.90
CA ALA A 75 -18.60 -0.63 -15.86
C ALA A 75 -18.65 -1.21 -14.43
N ILE A 76 -17.51 -1.22 -13.75
CA ILE A 76 -17.36 -1.81 -12.41
C ILE A 76 -17.41 -0.73 -11.31
N PHE A 77 -16.87 0.47 -11.58
CA PHE A 77 -16.69 1.54 -10.59
C PHE A 77 -17.63 2.75 -10.79
N HIS A 78 -18.87 2.51 -11.22
CA HIS A 78 -19.86 3.57 -11.51
C HIS A 78 -20.13 4.51 -10.31
N ASP A 79 -20.11 4.00 -9.09
CA ASP A 79 -20.39 4.77 -7.87
C ASP A 79 -19.20 5.60 -7.36
N VAL A 80 -18.03 5.46 -7.99
CA VAL A 80 -16.76 5.95 -7.45
C VAL A 80 -16.24 7.13 -8.28
N HIS A 81 -16.57 8.34 -7.85
CA HIS A 81 -16.13 9.56 -8.54
C HIS A 81 -14.74 10.04 -8.12
N SER A 82 -14.27 9.66 -6.92
CA SER A 82 -12.94 10.02 -6.44
C SER A 82 -12.41 9.00 -5.43
N VAL A 83 -11.11 8.71 -5.53
CA VAL A 83 -10.43 7.76 -4.64
C VAL A 83 -9.07 8.32 -4.28
N SER A 84 -8.72 8.27 -2.99
CA SER A 84 -7.36 8.55 -2.54
C SER A 84 -6.46 7.32 -2.71
N THR A 85 -5.17 7.56 -2.96
CA THR A 85 -4.17 6.48 -2.99
C THR A 85 -4.09 5.72 -1.67
N THR A 86 -4.43 6.36 -0.54
CA THR A 86 -4.51 5.72 0.78
C THR A 86 -5.66 4.72 0.88
N THR A 87 -6.82 5.00 0.27
CA THR A 87 -7.94 4.04 0.23
C THR A 87 -7.56 2.81 -0.58
N LEU A 88 -6.92 2.98 -1.74
CA LEU A 88 -6.39 1.86 -2.52
C LEU A 88 -5.33 1.07 -1.74
N GLY A 89 -4.40 1.76 -1.07
CA GLY A 89 -3.42 1.11 -0.21
C GLY A 89 -4.05 0.29 0.92
N ARG A 90 -5.15 0.78 1.52
CA ARG A 90 -5.88 0.05 2.55
C ARG A 90 -6.59 -1.19 1.99
N VAL A 91 -7.24 -1.08 0.83
CA VAL A 91 -7.87 -2.24 0.16
C VAL A 91 -6.84 -3.31 -0.12
N LEU A 92 -5.70 -2.94 -0.70
CA LEU A 92 -4.63 -3.91 -0.99
C LEU A 92 -4.09 -4.56 0.29
N TRP A 93 -3.93 -3.79 1.37
CA TRP A 93 -3.54 -4.32 2.67
C TRP A 93 -4.57 -5.29 3.28
N GLU A 94 -5.86 -4.93 3.25
CA GLU A 94 -6.96 -5.79 3.74
C GLU A 94 -7.02 -7.12 2.99
N HIS A 95 -6.70 -7.13 1.69
CA HIS A 95 -6.66 -8.32 0.86
C HIS A 95 -5.28 -9.01 0.81
N HIS A 96 -4.34 -8.61 1.66
CA HIS A 96 -2.98 -9.17 1.73
C HIS A 96 -2.19 -9.11 0.41
N VAL A 97 -2.46 -8.11 -0.42
CA VAL A 97 -1.76 -7.88 -1.70
C VAL A 97 -0.77 -6.72 -1.54
N SER A 98 0.48 -6.96 -1.95
CA SER A 98 1.49 -5.90 -2.03
C SER A 98 1.86 -5.60 -3.48
N MET A 99 1.87 -4.33 -3.87
CA MET A 99 2.41 -3.93 -5.18
C MET A 99 3.93 -4.05 -5.19
N LYS A 100 4.50 -4.52 -6.29
CA LYS A 100 5.95 -4.49 -6.50
C LYS A 100 6.40 -3.08 -6.85
N GLN A 101 7.29 -2.51 -6.05
CA GLN A 101 8.00 -1.30 -6.45
C GLN A 101 9.01 -1.66 -7.56
N LEU A 102 8.79 -1.13 -8.76
CA LEU A 102 9.76 -1.21 -9.83
C LEU A 102 10.85 -0.15 -9.56
N TYR A 103 12.01 -0.57 -9.06
CA TYR A 103 13.17 0.30 -8.99
C TYR A 103 13.68 0.57 -10.41
N ARG A 104 13.26 1.69 -11.01
CA ARG A 104 13.89 2.21 -12.23
C ARG A 104 15.22 2.83 -11.81
N VAL A 105 16.30 2.07 -11.91
CA VAL A 105 17.60 2.67 -11.70
C VAL A 105 18.00 3.39 -12.99
N SER A 106 18.20 4.70 -12.88
CA SER A 106 18.60 5.60 -13.97
C SER A 106 20.05 5.40 -14.44
N PHE A 107 20.59 4.18 -14.37
CA PHE A 107 21.99 3.97 -14.75
C PHE A 107 22.15 3.81 -16.25
N GLU A 108 22.38 4.95 -16.90
CA GLU A 108 23.11 5.00 -18.17
C GLU A 108 24.43 4.18 -18.10
N ARG A 109 24.98 3.99 -16.88
CA ARG A 109 26.12 3.13 -16.50
C ARG A 109 26.07 1.65 -16.93
N ASN A 110 24.91 1.09 -17.31
CA ASN A 110 24.79 -0.31 -17.79
C ASN A 110 24.50 -0.39 -19.32
N SER A 111 24.75 0.69 -20.06
CA SER A 111 24.70 0.63 -21.53
C SER A 111 25.87 -0.21 -22.07
N VAL A 112 25.62 -0.95 -23.15
CA VAL A 112 26.63 -1.78 -23.84
C VAL A 112 27.83 -0.92 -24.28
N GLY A 113 27.58 0.32 -24.70
CA GLY A 113 28.63 1.28 -25.07
C GLY A 113 29.59 1.62 -23.93
N LEU A 114 29.07 1.87 -22.72
CA LEU A 114 29.92 2.16 -21.56
C LEU A 114 30.67 0.91 -21.06
N LYS A 115 30.12 -0.30 -21.26
CA LYS A 115 30.85 -1.55 -21.00
C LYS A 115 32.07 -1.68 -21.91
N HIS A 116 31.91 -1.43 -23.22
CA HIS A 116 33.04 -1.44 -24.17
C HIS A 116 34.10 -0.40 -23.84
N LEU A 117 33.69 0.81 -23.43
CA LEU A 117 34.63 1.87 -23.05
C LEU A 117 35.46 1.48 -21.81
N ARG A 118 34.85 0.83 -20.81
CA ARG A 118 35.57 0.33 -19.62
C ARG A 118 36.57 -0.77 -19.97
N TYR A 119 36.19 -1.72 -20.83
CA TYR A 119 37.12 -2.74 -21.31
C TYR A 119 38.33 -2.08 -22.00
N LYS A 120 38.08 -1.13 -22.91
CA LYS A 120 39.14 -0.44 -23.66
C LYS A 120 40.10 0.31 -22.72
N LEU A 121 39.59 1.04 -21.72
CA LEU A 121 40.42 1.76 -20.74
C LEU A 121 41.22 0.80 -19.83
N SER A 122 40.66 -0.35 -19.46
CA SER A 122 41.36 -1.39 -18.70
C SER A 122 42.49 -2.03 -19.51
N TRP A 123 42.30 -2.27 -20.81
CA TRP A 123 43.35 -2.78 -21.70
C TRP A 123 44.49 -1.77 -21.86
N VAL A 124 44.16 -0.50 -22.05
CA VAL A 124 45.16 0.57 -22.18
C VAL A 124 45.97 0.73 -20.88
N SER A 125 45.31 0.69 -19.72
CA SER A 125 46.01 0.80 -18.43
C SER A 125 46.90 -0.41 -18.14
N MET A 126 46.48 -1.63 -18.51
CA MET A 126 47.31 -2.83 -18.43
C MET A 126 48.52 -2.76 -19.36
N GLN A 127 48.34 -2.25 -20.59
CA GLN A 127 49.42 -2.13 -21.56
C GLN A 127 50.45 -1.06 -21.15
N GLN A 128 50.00 0.07 -20.60
CA GLN A 128 50.90 1.09 -20.04
C GLN A 128 51.65 0.57 -18.80
N ARG A 129 50.97 -0.14 -17.90
CA ARG A 129 51.59 -0.76 -16.72
C ARG A 129 52.63 -1.81 -17.10
N SER A 130 52.36 -2.61 -18.13
CA SER A 130 53.33 -3.58 -18.67
C SER A 130 54.53 -2.87 -19.31
N ARG A 131 54.32 -1.77 -20.07
CA ARG A 131 55.41 -0.97 -20.65
C ARG A 131 56.28 -0.28 -19.59
N MET A 132 55.67 0.21 -18.49
CA MET A 132 56.42 0.78 -17.37
C MET A 132 57.28 -0.27 -16.64
N ASN A 133 56.77 -1.48 -16.44
CA ASN A 133 57.54 -2.58 -15.82
C ASN A 133 58.71 -3.08 -16.68
N ILE A 134 58.57 -3.08 -18.01
CA ILE A 134 59.66 -3.44 -18.92
C ILE A 134 60.77 -2.37 -18.89
N PHE A 135 60.40 -1.10 -18.74
CA PHE A 135 61.34 0.03 -18.68
C PHE A 135 62.11 0.11 -17.34
N THR A 136 61.54 -0.37 -16.24
CA THR A 136 62.22 -0.44 -14.94
C THR A 136 63.16 -1.65 -14.83
N SER A 137 62.88 -2.74 -15.55
CA SER A 137 63.72 -3.95 -15.55
C SER A 137 64.98 -3.81 -16.42
N THR A 138 64.97 -3.04 -17.51
CA THR A 138 66.15 -2.84 -18.37
C THR A 138 67.17 -1.87 -17.79
N LYS A 139 66.78 -1.01 -16.83
CA LYS A 139 67.70 -0.08 -16.15
C LYS A 139 68.53 -0.71 -15.02
N LEU A 140 68.21 -1.95 -14.61
CA LEU A 140 68.90 -2.69 -13.55
C LEU A 140 69.84 -3.79 -14.09
N GLY A 141 70.00 -3.89 -15.42
CA GLY A 141 70.78 -4.95 -16.09
C GLY A 141 72.03 -4.48 -16.86
N SER A 142 72.55 -3.29 -16.57
CA SER A 142 73.83 -2.82 -17.11
C SER A 142 74.77 -2.42 -15.98
N ILE A 143 75.48 -3.42 -15.43
CA ILE A 143 76.76 -3.29 -14.72
C ILE A 143 77.71 -4.28 -15.40
#